data_AF-A0A857JCS4-F1
#
_entry.id   AF-A0A857JCS4-F1
#
_cell.length_a   1.000
_cell.length_b   1.000
_cell.length_c   1.000
_cell.angle_alpha   90.00
_cell.angle_beta   90.00
_cell.angle_gamma   90.00
#
_symmetry.space_group_name_H-M   'P 1'
#
loop_
_entity.id
_entity.type
_entity.pdbx_description
1 polymer ?
#
loop_
_entity_poly.entity_id
_entity_poly.type
_entity_poly.pdbx_seq_one_letter_code
_entity_poly.pdbx_strand_id
1 'polypeptide(L)'
;MLTDQPAVVIEEVLGRATQGITEPFICRGDDGCIYYVKGLSAGRRSLICEWVAGHLAVALGLPVAPFVLADVPSPLVNIRFRSDIHQLGTGLVFASRRLPFAQELNLTTRGMVSHAMATDVLVFDWWVRNEDRKLTAMGGNPNLLWNAQDATLAVIDHNQAFDRHFNATDFLSTHVFAPWWNAVYADHDLRAHYRQRLKGALGNLDSVRASIPSTWWHAGPDVPADVDWHEISACLERALQEDFWNLP
;
A
#
# COMPACT_ATOMS: atom_id res chain seq x y z
N MET A 1 7.57 23.66 -6.28
CA MET A 1 8.55 23.07 -5.34
C MET A 1 8.83 21.67 -5.84
N LEU A 2 10.10 21.25 -5.90
CA LEU A 2 10.54 20.01 -6.54
C LEU A 2 9.89 18.79 -5.86
N THR A 3 8.97 18.12 -6.54
CA THR A 3 8.23 16.94 -6.04
C THR A 3 9.01 15.63 -6.18
N ASP A 4 10.23 15.69 -6.73
CA ASP A 4 11.10 14.54 -7.03
C ASP A 4 12.34 14.49 -6.09
N GLN A 5 12.25 15.01 -4.87
CA GLN A 5 13.37 14.90 -3.91
C GLN A 5 13.27 13.63 -3.06
N PRO A 6 14.30 12.76 -3.06
CA PRO A 6 14.32 11.61 -2.18
C PRO A 6 14.47 12.07 -0.73
N ALA A 7 13.79 11.37 0.19
CA ALA A 7 13.98 11.59 1.63
C ALA A 7 15.17 10.79 2.18
N VAL A 8 15.57 9.74 1.48
CA VAL A 8 16.60 8.77 1.88
C VAL A 8 17.42 8.37 0.65
N VAL A 9 18.72 8.19 0.81
CA VAL A 9 19.59 7.59 -0.23
C VAL A 9 19.92 6.16 0.17
N ILE A 10 19.78 5.22 -0.77
CA ILE A 10 20.13 3.82 -0.50
C ILE A 10 21.66 3.64 -0.57
N GLU A 11 22.25 3.20 0.54
CA GLU A 11 23.70 2.98 0.67
C GLU A 11 24.10 1.52 0.50
N GLU A 12 23.23 0.57 0.87
CA GLU A 12 23.55 -0.85 0.87
C GLU A 12 22.33 -1.69 0.51
N VAL A 13 22.52 -2.71 -0.34
CA VAL A 13 21.50 -3.73 -0.60
C VAL A 13 21.86 -4.99 0.18
N LEU A 14 21.06 -5.32 1.18
CA LEU A 14 21.29 -6.43 2.10
C LEU A 14 20.82 -7.76 1.51
N GLY A 15 19.70 -7.76 0.80
CA GLY A 15 19.07 -8.99 0.32
C GLY A 15 17.75 -8.75 -0.38
N ARG A 16 16.95 -9.80 -0.45
CA ARG A 16 15.54 -9.76 -0.85
C ARG A 16 14.68 -10.38 0.23
N ALA A 17 13.44 -9.93 0.32
CA ALA A 17 12.43 -10.66 1.06
C ALA A 17 12.17 -12.00 0.38
N THR A 18 12.16 -13.07 1.17
CA THR A 18 11.85 -14.44 0.71
C THR A 18 10.36 -14.77 0.89
N GLN A 19 9.57 -13.82 1.37
CA GLN A 19 8.13 -13.93 1.61
C GLN A 19 7.42 -12.81 0.84
N GLY A 20 6.29 -13.15 0.20
CA GLY A 20 5.52 -12.25 -0.67
C GLY A 20 5.90 -12.35 -2.14
N ILE A 21 4.92 -12.07 -3.03
CA ILE A 21 5.06 -12.25 -4.49
C ILE A 21 6.00 -11.21 -5.11
N THR A 22 6.07 -10.00 -4.55
CA THR A 22 6.86 -8.89 -5.13
C THR A 22 8.34 -8.92 -4.80
N GLU A 23 8.78 -9.84 -3.92
CA GLU A 23 10.17 -10.05 -3.49
C GLU A 23 10.99 -8.74 -3.36
N PRO A 24 10.51 -7.76 -2.56
CA PRO A 24 11.16 -6.46 -2.46
C PRO A 24 12.60 -6.60 -1.97
N PHE A 25 13.45 -5.68 -2.40
CA PHE A 25 14.82 -5.61 -1.90
C PHE A 25 14.84 -5.16 -0.45
N ILE A 26 15.75 -5.69 0.33
CA ILE A 26 16.03 -5.22 1.68
C ILE A 26 17.26 -4.34 1.59
N CYS A 27 17.09 -3.05 1.87
CA CYS A 27 18.14 -2.05 1.71
C CYS A 27 18.36 -1.27 3.02
N ARG A 28 19.55 -0.70 3.16
CA ARG A 28 19.87 0.29 4.21
C ARG A 28 19.90 1.69 3.59
N GLY A 29 19.22 2.63 4.25
CA GLY A 29 19.31 4.05 3.93
C GLY A 29 20.49 4.73 4.62
N ASP A 30 20.86 5.91 4.13
CA ASP A 30 21.85 6.83 4.72
C ASP A 30 21.47 7.33 6.13
N ASP A 31 20.21 7.19 6.50
CA ASP A 31 19.69 7.41 7.86
C ASP A 31 19.92 6.21 8.82
N GLY A 32 20.53 5.12 8.33
CA GLY A 32 20.80 3.89 9.06
C GLY A 32 19.61 2.93 9.19
N CYS A 33 18.41 3.31 8.70
CA CYS A 33 17.22 2.47 8.76
C CYS A 33 17.23 1.37 7.70
N ILE A 34 16.44 0.33 7.93
CA ILE A 34 16.22 -0.77 6.97
C ILE A 34 14.88 -0.58 6.28
N TYR A 35 14.86 -0.80 4.97
CA TYR A 35 13.70 -0.63 4.10
C TYR A 35 13.43 -1.88 3.26
N TYR A 36 12.15 -2.16 3.05
CA TYR A 36 11.66 -2.96 1.94
C TYR A 36 11.47 -2.03 0.74
N VAL A 37 12.29 -2.22 -0.30
CA VAL A 37 12.39 -1.33 -1.45
C VAL A 37 11.82 -1.99 -2.69
N LYS A 38 10.84 -1.33 -3.30
CA LYS A 38 10.21 -1.71 -4.56
C LYS A 38 10.76 -0.79 -5.65
N GLY A 39 11.50 -1.38 -6.57
CA GLY A 39 12.18 -0.68 -7.66
C GLY A 39 11.59 -1.01 -9.03
N LEU A 40 12.46 -1.09 -10.04
CA LEU A 40 12.07 -1.27 -11.44
C LEU A 40 11.19 -2.50 -11.68
N SER A 41 11.52 -3.66 -11.09
CA SER A 41 10.80 -4.91 -11.33
C SER A 41 9.40 -4.96 -10.72
N ALA A 42 9.08 -4.07 -9.78
CA ALA A 42 7.73 -3.99 -9.21
C ALA A 42 6.70 -3.50 -10.25
N GLY A 43 7.16 -2.76 -11.27
CA GLY A 43 6.31 -2.15 -12.28
C GLY A 43 5.74 -0.80 -11.83
N ARG A 44 5.58 0.12 -12.78
CA ARG A 44 5.17 1.51 -12.51
C ARG A 44 3.79 1.63 -11.88
N ARG A 45 2.82 0.83 -12.35
CA ARG A 45 1.47 0.78 -11.77
C ARG A 45 1.53 0.44 -10.28
N SER A 46 2.25 -0.62 -9.93
CA SER A 46 2.45 -1.08 -8.54
C SER A 46 3.04 0.02 -7.64
N LEU A 47 4.07 0.73 -8.11
CA LEU A 47 4.68 1.84 -7.35
C LEU A 47 3.69 2.99 -7.13
N ILE A 48 2.91 3.35 -8.15
CA ILE A 48 1.88 4.39 -8.05
C ILE A 48 0.75 3.94 -7.12
N CYS A 49 0.30 2.68 -7.21
CA CYS A 49 -0.71 2.12 -6.31
C CYS A 49 -0.25 2.21 -4.85
N GLU A 50 0.97 1.74 -4.55
CA GLU A 50 1.59 1.84 -3.22
C GLU A 50 1.61 3.28 -2.68
N TRP A 51 2.07 4.21 -3.51
CA TRP A 51 2.21 5.61 -3.12
C TRP A 51 0.86 6.27 -2.85
N VAL A 52 -0.08 6.12 -3.78
CA VAL A 52 -1.40 6.76 -3.66
C VAL A 52 -2.19 6.15 -2.51
N ALA A 53 -2.31 4.82 -2.47
CA ALA A 53 -3.07 4.14 -1.42
C ALA A 53 -2.41 4.32 -0.05
N GLY A 54 -1.07 4.27 0.05
CA GLY A 54 -0.34 4.55 1.28
C GLY A 54 -0.63 5.94 1.84
N HIS A 55 -0.61 6.98 0.99
CA HIS A 55 -0.94 8.34 1.43
C HIS A 55 -2.40 8.49 1.87
N LEU A 56 -3.33 7.83 1.16
CA LEU A 56 -4.75 7.84 1.54
C LEU A 56 -5.01 7.10 2.86
N ALA A 57 -4.34 5.97 3.08
CA ALA A 57 -4.38 5.23 4.34
C ALA A 57 -3.89 6.10 5.51
N VAL A 58 -2.76 6.79 5.33
CA VAL A 58 -2.24 7.75 6.33
C VAL A 58 -3.24 8.88 6.57
N ALA A 59 -3.85 9.44 5.52
CA ALA A 59 -4.86 10.49 5.65
C ALA A 59 -6.13 10.04 6.40
N LEU A 60 -6.46 8.74 6.36
CA LEU A 60 -7.53 8.15 7.16
C LEU A 60 -7.13 7.80 8.60
N GLY A 61 -5.85 7.95 8.95
CA GLY A 61 -5.32 7.62 10.27
C GLY A 61 -5.00 6.14 10.46
N LEU A 62 -4.88 5.36 9.38
CA LEU A 62 -4.41 3.98 9.47
C LEU A 62 -2.94 3.93 9.88
N PRO A 63 -2.52 2.94 10.69
CA PRO A 63 -1.14 2.79 11.10
C PRO A 63 -0.31 2.18 9.97
N VAL A 64 0.02 2.95 8.93
CA VAL A 64 0.84 2.45 7.81
C VAL A 64 2.30 2.38 8.24
N ALA A 65 3.03 1.33 7.84
CA ALA A 65 4.48 1.32 8.01
C ALA A 65 5.08 2.54 7.30
N PRO A 66 5.95 3.35 7.96
CA PRO A 66 6.44 4.59 7.37
C PRO A 66 7.08 4.33 6.00
N PHE A 67 6.70 5.10 4.98
CA PHE A 67 7.22 4.94 3.63
C PHE A 67 7.68 6.28 3.07
N VAL A 68 8.65 6.21 2.16
CA VAL A 68 9.29 7.39 1.54
C VAL A 68 9.66 7.11 0.08
N LEU A 69 9.93 8.18 -0.66
CA LEU A 69 10.75 8.09 -1.87
C LEU A 69 12.21 8.00 -1.46
N ALA A 70 12.89 6.93 -1.91
CA ALA A 70 14.33 6.79 -1.76
C ALA A 70 15.02 6.89 -3.12
N ASP A 71 16.28 7.34 -3.16
CA ASP A 71 17.10 7.30 -4.36
C ASP A 71 18.05 6.10 -4.34
N VAL A 72 18.14 5.39 -5.46
CA VAL A 72 19.12 4.33 -5.68
C VAL A 72 20.24 4.85 -6.61
N PRO A 73 21.44 5.13 -6.07
CA PRO A 73 22.55 5.64 -6.86
C PRO A 73 23.01 4.63 -7.91
N SER A 74 23.34 5.11 -9.11
CA SER A 74 23.85 4.25 -10.20
C SER A 74 25.06 3.39 -9.82
N PRO A 75 26.04 3.86 -9.02
CA PRO A 75 27.14 3.02 -8.57
C PRO A 75 26.70 1.76 -7.81
N LEU A 76 25.56 1.79 -7.09
CA LEU A 76 25.05 0.67 -6.30
C LEU A 76 24.58 -0.50 -7.21
N VAL A 77 24.02 -0.17 -8.37
CA VAL A 77 23.46 -1.14 -9.32
C VAL A 77 24.50 -1.65 -10.31
N ASN A 78 25.60 -0.90 -10.52
CA ASN A 78 26.71 -1.29 -11.39
C ASN A 78 27.65 -2.34 -10.76
N ILE A 79 27.38 -2.77 -9.53
CA ILE A 79 28.15 -3.80 -8.83
C ILE A 79 27.85 -5.17 -9.43
N ARG A 80 28.79 -5.71 -10.22
CA ARG A 80 28.63 -6.98 -10.98
C ARG A 80 28.53 -8.26 -10.14
N PHE A 81 28.55 -8.18 -8.81
CA PHE A 81 28.55 -9.35 -7.93
C PHE A 81 27.16 -9.85 -7.52
N ARG A 82 26.08 -9.13 -7.88
CA ARG A 82 24.70 -9.55 -7.61
C ARG A 82 23.91 -9.60 -8.90
N SER A 83 23.47 -10.78 -9.31
CA SER A 83 22.82 -11.00 -10.61
C SER A 83 21.45 -10.34 -10.71
N ASP A 84 20.75 -10.13 -9.60
CA ASP A 84 19.38 -9.62 -9.52
C ASP A 84 19.29 -8.10 -9.33
N ILE A 85 20.39 -7.40 -9.07
CA ILE A 85 20.41 -5.96 -8.70
C ILE A 85 19.80 -5.05 -9.78
N HIS A 86 19.89 -5.47 -11.04
CA HIS A 86 19.28 -4.75 -12.16
C HIS A 86 17.75 -4.61 -12.02
N GLN A 87 17.10 -5.49 -11.27
CA GLN A 87 15.67 -5.44 -10.99
C GLN A 87 15.30 -4.33 -9.99
N LEU A 88 16.25 -3.87 -9.15
CA LEU A 88 16.04 -2.69 -8.31
C LEU A 88 15.98 -1.43 -9.18
N GLY A 89 16.84 -1.35 -10.20
CA GLY A 89 17.00 -0.18 -11.04
C GLY A 89 17.63 1.00 -10.28
N THR A 90 17.77 2.14 -10.96
CA THR A 90 18.37 3.37 -10.40
C THR A 90 17.35 4.50 -10.32
N GLY A 91 17.63 5.50 -9.49
CA GLY A 91 16.76 6.65 -9.29
C GLY A 91 15.71 6.43 -8.20
N LEU A 92 14.59 7.16 -8.30
CA LEU A 92 13.54 7.16 -7.29
C LEU A 92 12.74 5.85 -7.24
N VAL A 93 12.71 5.26 -6.04
CA VAL A 93 12.03 4.01 -5.70
C VAL A 93 11.12 4.19 -4.49
N PHE A 94 10.15 3.29 -4.33
CA PHE A 94 9.32 3.23 -3.13
C PHE A 94 10.08 2.47 -2.03
N ALA A 95 10.17 3.05 -0.83
CA ALA A 95 10.83 2.43 0.31
C ALA A 95 9.92 2.43 1.54
N SER A 96 9.48 1.25 1.98
CA SER A 96 8.73 1.06 3.23
C SER A 96 9.66 0.63 4.35
N ARG A 97 9.66 1.37 5.46
CA ARG A 97 10.57 1.13 6.59
C ARG A 97 10.20 -0.18 7.28
N ARG A 98 11.21 -1.01 7.52
CA ARG A 98 11.07 -2.23 8.31
C ARG A 98 10.71 -1.89 9.74
N LEU A 99 9.60 -2.43 10.21
CA LEU A 99 9.17 -2.30 11.60
C LEU A 99 9.89 -3.35 12.46
N PRO A 100 10.56 -2.95 13.56
CA PRO A 100 11.17 -3.89 14.48
C PRO A 100 10.09 -4.67 15.24
N PHE A 101 10.36 -5.94 15.56
CA PHE A 101 9.49 -6.82 16.35
C PHE A 101 8.08 -7.10 15.78
N ALA A 102 7.78 -6.58 14.58
CA ALA A 102 6.52 -6.83 13.90
C ALA A 102 6.57 -8.17 13.15
N GLN A 103 5.50 -8.93 13.25
CA GLN A 103 5.30 -10.20 12.54
C GLN A 103 4.04 -10.13 11.70
N GLU A 104 3.91 -10.97 10.68
CA GLU A 104 2.67 -11.05 9.91
C GLU A 104 1.47 -11.37 10.81
N LEU A 105 0.36 -10.68 10.59
CA LEU A 105 -0.89 -10.93 11.29
C LEU A 105 -1.36 -12.36 11.01
N ASN A 106 -1.73 -13.10 12.04
CA ASN A 106 -2.25 -14.45 11.91
C ASN A 106 -3.64 -14.53 12.56
N LEU A 107 -4.30 -15.70 12.48
CA LEU A 107 -5.65 -15.87 12.99
C LEU A 107 -5.79 -15.53 14.49
N THR A 108 -4.73 -15.77 15.29
CA THR A 108 -4.71 -15.46 16.72
C THR A 108 -4.61 -13.96 16.94
N THR A 109 -3.62 -13.30 16.33
CA THR A 109 -3.41 -11.86 16.51
C THR A 109 -4.49 -11.02 15.83
N ARG A 110 -5.14 -11.54 14.78
CA ARG A 110 -6.36 -10.95 14.21
C ARG A 110 -7.47 -10.77 15.25
N GLY A 111 -7.63 -11.73 16.16
CA GLY A 111 -8.61 -11.65 17.26
C GLY A 111 -8.29 -10.59 18.31
N MET A 112 -7.08 -10.02 18.28
CA MET A 112 -6.63 -8.96 19.18
C MET A 112 -6.80 -7.56 18.59
N VAL A 113 -7.08 -7.45 17.29
CA VAL A 113 -7.32 -6.17 16.62
C VAL A 113 -8.68 -5.64 17.07
N SER A 114 -8.72 -4.36 17.48
CA SER A 114 -9.97 -3.73 17.91
C SER A 114 -10.99 -3.68 16.77
N HIS A 115 -12.27 -3.72 17.12
CA HIS A 115 -13.35 -3.63 16.12
C HIS A 115 -13.22 -2.36 15.26
N ALA A 116 -12.94 -1.21 15.88
CA ALA A 116 -12.76 0.04 15.16
C ALA A 116 -11.61 -0.01 14.14
N MET A 117 -10.44 -0.55 14.53
CA MET A 117 -9.30 -0.67 13.62
C MET A 117 -9.57 -1.67 12.48
N ALA A 118 -10.21 -2.79 12.79
CA ALA A 118 -10.59 -3.79 11.78
C ALA A 118 -11.56 -3.21 10.74
N THR A 119 -12.55 -2.43 11.20
CA THR A 119 -13.51 -1.75 10.32
C THR A 119 -12.85 -0.66 9.49
N ASP A 120 -11.93 0.12 10.08
CA ASP A 120 -11.18 1.16 9.36
C ASP A 120 -10.38 0.58 8.19
N VAL A 121 -9.66 -0.53 8.42
CA VAL A 121 -8.91 -1.24 7.36
C VAL A 121 -9.87 -1.79 6.30
N LEU A 122 -10.94 -2.48 6.71
CA LEU A 122 -11.93 -3.05 5.79
C LEU A 122 -12.56 -1.99 4.86
N VAL A 123 -13.00 -0.86 5.42
CA VAL A 123 -13.61 0.23 4.64
C VAL A 123 -12.58 0.86 3.70
N PHE A 124 -11.34 1.02 4.15
CA PHE A 124 -10.27 1.53 3.31
C PHE A 124 -9.98 0.60 2.12
N ASP A 125 -9.81 -0.70 2.33
CA ASP A 125 -9.51 -1.63 1.23
C ASP A 125 -10.69 -1.78 0.27
N TRP A 126 -11.94 -1.71 0.76
CA TRP A 126 -13.13 -1.62 -0.10
C TRP A 126 -13.13 -0.35 -0.97
N TRP A 127 -12.75 0.78 -0.37
CA TRP A 127 -12.69 2.06 -1.06
C TRP A 127 -11.67 2.06 -2.19
N VAL A 128 -10.45 1.63 -1.90
CA VAL A 128 -9.35 1.59 -2.89
C VAL A 128 -9.38 0.33 -3.76
N ARG A 129 -10.37 -0.55 -3.62
CA ARG A 129 -10.48 -1.82 -4.36
C ARG A 129 -9.23 -2.70 -4.20
N ASN A 130 -8.79 -2.92 -2.96
CA ASN A 130 -7.66 -3.79 -2.65
C ASN A 130 -8.14 -5.15 -2.14
N GLU A 131 -8.19 -6.14 -3.02
CA GLU A 131 -8.56 -7.51 -2.64
C GLU A 131 -7.46 -8.34 -2.00
N ASP A 132 -6.21 -7.90 -2.06
CA ASP A 132 -5.07 -8.73 -1.67
C ASP A 132 -4.97 -8.97 -0.17
N ARG A 133 -5.77 -8.27 0.65
CA ARG A 133 -5.75 -8.36 2.12
C ARG A 133 -6.48 -9.59 2.68
N LYS A 134 -5.99 -10.79 2.34
CA LYS A 134 -6.71 -12.05 2.56
C LYS A 134 -6.19 -12.79 3.80
N LEU A 135 -7.11 -13.27 4.66
CA LEU A 135 -6.77 -14.21 5.73
C LEU A 135 -7.98 -15.06 6.09
N THR A 136 -7.94 -16.33 5.69
CA THR A 136 -9.00 -17.32 5.92
C THR A 136 -8.50 -18.45 6.83
N ALA A 137 -9.37 -19.42 7.15
CA ALA A 137 -8.97 -20.64 7.85
C ALA A 137 -7.91 -21.46 7.08
N MET A 138 -7.84 -21.31 5.76
CA MET A 138 -6.86 -21.96 4.89
C MET A 138 -5.54 -21.16 4.77
N GLY A 139 -5.41 -20.05 5.49
CA GLY A 139 -4.34 -19.08 5.33
C GLY A 139 -4.70 -17.94 4.37
N GLY A 140 -3.69 -17.20 3.96
CA GLY A 140 -3.78 -16.01 3.12
C GLY A 140 -2.57 -15.11 3.36
N ASN A 141 -2.49 -14.01 2.62
CA ASN A 141 -1.52 -12.95 2.86
C ASN A 141 -2.29 -11.71 3.33
N PRO A 142 -2.32 -11.39 4.63
CA PRO A 142 -3.07 -10.24 5.10
C PRO A 142 -2.34 -8.93 4.79
N ASN A 143 -1.06 -8.91 4.38
CA ASN A 143 -0.29 -7.67 4.23
C ASN A 143 -0.45 -6.73 5.45
N LEU A 144 -0.55 -7.32 6.64
CA LEU A 144 -0.71 -6.64 7.92
C LEU A 144 0.35 -7.18 8.86
N LEU A 145 0.99 -6.29 9.61
CA LEU A 145 1.94 -6.65 10.63
C LEU A 145 1.34 -6.41 12.02
N TRP A 146 1.70 -7.24 12.98
CA TRP A 146 1.33 -7.12 14.38
C TRP A 146 2.58 -7.02 15.23
N ASN A 147 2.64 -5.97 16.04
CA ASN A 147 3.65 -5.84 17.08
C ASN A 147 3.04 -6.33 18.40
N ALA A 148 3.52 -7.49 18.87
CA ALA A 148 3.03 -8.11 20.09
C ALA A 148 3.43 -7.35 21.37
N GLN A 149 4.47 -6.52 21.34
CA GLN A 149 4.90 -5.73 22.50
C GLN A 149 3.93 -4.59 22.78
N ASP A 150 3.49 -3.90 21.72
CA ASP A 150 2.64 -2.71 21.83
C ASP A 150 1.16 -3.01 21.56
N ALA A 151 0.83 -4.24 21.16
CA ALA A 151 -0.50 -4.65 20.69
C ALA A 151 -1.03 -3.73 19.56
N THR A 152 -0.15 -3.41 18.61
CA THR A 152 -0.45 -2.49 17.50
C THR A 152 -0.41 -3.20 16.15
N LEU A 153 -1.33 -2.79 15.29
CA LEU A 153 -1.38 -3.19 13.88
C LEU A 153 -0.50 -2.22 13.06
N ALA A 154 0.12 -2.73 12.00
CA ALA A 154 0.64 -1.89 10.93
C ALA A 154 0.18 -2.40 9.55
N VAL A 155 -0.25 -1.47 8.70
CA VAL A 155 -0.70 -1.75 7.34
C VAL A 155 0.47 -1.64 6.38
N ILE A 156 0.67 -2.65 5.55
CA ILE A 156 1.68 -2.66 4.50
C ILE A 156 1.06 -3.10 3.17
N ASP A 157 1.85 -2.95 2.12
CA ASP A 157 1.63 -3.45 0.76
C ASP A 157 0.25 -3.12 0.16
N HIS A 158 0.21 -2.01 -0.58
CA HIS A 158 -0.97 -1.56 -1.33
C HIS A 158 -0.77 -1.64 -2.84
N ASN A 159 0.16 -2.48 -3.31
CA ASN A 159 0.50 -2.58 -4.72
C ASN A 159 -0.66 -3.02 -5.63
N GLN A 160 -1.64 -3.75 -5.08
CA GLN A 160 -2.84 -4.23 -5.78
C GLN A 160 -4.06 -3.31 -5.60
N ALA A 161 -3.89 -2.10 -5.05
CA ALA A 161 -4.96 -1.12 -5.03
C ALA A 161 -5.40 -0.72 -6.45
N PHE A 162 -6.64 -0.24 -6.55
CA PHE A 162 -7.30 0.20 -7.77
C PHE A 162 -7.45 -0.93 -8.80
N ASP A 163 -7.78 -2.14 -8.34
CA ASP A 163 -7.95 -3.28 -9.23
C ASP A 163 -9.13 -3.04 -10.20
N ARG A 164 -8.83 -3.14 -11.49
CA ARG A 164 -9.81 -3.04 -12.59
C ARG A 164 -10.76 -4.24 -12.59
N HIS A 165 -10.33 -5.37 -12.02
CA HIS A 165 -11.08 -6.63 -11.96
C HIS A 165 -11.67 -6.90 -10.57
N PHE A 166 -11.82 -5.85 -9.75
CA PHE A 166 -12.32 -6.00 -8.40
C PHE A 166 -13.67 -6.73 -8.33
N ASN A 167 -13.70 -7.84 -7.59
CA ASN A 167 -14.84 -8.65 -7.27
C ASN A 167 -15.24 -8.47 -5.80
N ALA A 168 -16.33 -7.72 -5.59
CA ALA A 168 -16.88 -7.47 -4.27
C ALA A 168 -17.27 -8.74 -3.48
N THR A 169 -17.69 -9.80 -4.17
CA THR A 169 -18.04 -11.09 -3.53
C THR A 169 -16.78 -11.81 -3.03
N ASP A 170 -15.71 -11.82 -3.82
CA ASP A 170 -14.43 -12.43 -3.42
C ASP A 170 -13.78 -11.61 -2.30
N PHE A 171 -13.84 -10.28 -2.39
CA PHE A 171 -13.42 -9.38 -1.31
C PHE A 171 -14.12 -9.72 0.01
N LEU A 172 -15.46 -9.72 0.04
CA LEU A 172 -16.23 -9.95 1.26
C LEU A 172 -16.21 -11.40 1.76
N SER A 173 -15.73 -12.35 0.96
CA SER A 173 -15.54 -13.74 1.40
C SER A 173 -14.13 -14.04 1.90
N THR A 174 -13.12 -13.27 1.49
CA THR A 174 -11.71 -13.58 1.78
C THR A 174 -10.96 -12.52 2.60
N HIS A 175 -11.46 -11.28 2.64
CA HIS A 175 -10.80 -10.20 3.36
C HIS A 175 -10.68 -10.51 4.86
N VAL A 176 -9.51 -10.24 5.43
CA VAL A 176 -9.17 -10.57 6.84
C VAL A 176 -10.21 -10.10 7.86
N PHE A 177 -10.84 -8.97 7.58
CA PHE A 177 -11.84 -8.31 8.43
C PHE A 177 -13.27 -8.32 7.85
N ALA A 178 -13.54 -9.11 6.81
CA ALA A 178 -14.85 -9.19 6.15
C ALA A 178 -16.07 -9.35 7.09
N PRO A 179 -16.00 -10.09 8.22
CA PRO A 179 -17.15 -10.24 9.11
C PRO A 179 -17.76 -8.92 9.63
N TRP A 180 -16.99 -7.83 9.61
CA TRP A 180 -17.44 -6.52 10.06
C TRP A 180 -18.23 -5.73 9.01
N TRP A 181 -18.26 -6.16 7.75
CA TRP A 181 -18.93 -5.42 6.68
C TRP A 181 -20.42 -5.27 6.91
N ASN A 182 -21.09 -6.30 7.46
CA ASN A 182 -22.54 -6.22 7.73
C ASN A 182 -22.91 -5.15 8.76
N ALA A 183 -21.97 -4.77 9.65
CA ALA A 183 -22.16 -3.67 10.59
C ALA A 183 -21.96 -2.29 9.92
N VAL A 184 -21.18 -2.21 8.83
CA VAL A 184 -20.99 -0.99 8.02
C VAL A 184 -22.08 -0.84 6.97
N TYR A 185 -22.50 -1.94 6.34
CA TYR A 185 -23.86 -2.06 5.82
C TYR A 185 -24.84 -1.83 7.00
N ALA A 186 -26.16 -1.80 6.91
CA ALA A 186 -27.06 -1.60 8.08
C ALA A 186 -26.93 -0.28 8.92
N ASP A 187 -25.74 0.21 9.32
CA ASP A 187 -25.54 1.41 10.14
C ASP A 187 -25.33 2.66 9.26
N HIS A 188 -26.38 3.48 9.17
CA HIS A 188 -26.35 4.73 8.40
C HIS A 188 -25.45 5.81 9.00
N ASP A 189 -25.32 5.86 10.33
CA ASP A 189 -24.49 6.85 11.02
C ASP A 189 -23.01 6.50 10.83
N LEU A 190 -22.67 5.22 10.89
CA LEU A 190 -21.32 4.74 10.60
C LEU A 190 -20.92 5.00 9.14
N ARG A 191 -21.83 4.78 8.18
CA ARG A 191 -21.61 5.14 6.76
C ARG A 191 -21.41 6.65 6.58
N ALA A 192 -22.19 7.48 7.27
CA ALA A 192 -22.03 8.92 7.23
C ALA A 192 -20.66 9.36 7.79
N HIS A 193 -20.24 8.75 8.91
CA HIS A 193 -18.93 8.96 9.51
C HIS A 193 -17.79 8.62 8.53
N TYR A 194 -17.82 7.43 7.92
CA TYR A 194 -16.80 7.06 6.95
C TYR A 194 -16.84 7.92 5.69
N ARG A 195 -18.03 8.23 5.16
CA ARG A 195 -18.16 9.15 4.00
C ARG A 195 -17.46 10.48 4.26
N GLN A 196 -17.58 11.04 5.46
CA GLN A 196 -16.86 12.26 5.83
C GLN A 196 -15.33 12.06 5.85
N ARG A 197 -14.84 10.97 6.44
CA ARG A 197 -13.40 10.63 6.47
C ARG A 197 -12.84 10.42 5.06
N LEU A 198 -13.52 9.64 4.23
CA LEU A 198 -13.13 9.37 2.84
C LEU A 198 -13.12 10.67 2.02
N LYS A 199 -14.13 11.53 2.17
CA LYS A 199 -14.16 12.86 1.54
C LYS A 199 -13.02 13.76 2.00
N GLY A 200 -12.66 13.71 3.28
CA GLY A 200 -11.50 14.42 3.82
C GLY A 200 -10.19 13.96 3.16
N ALA A 201 -10.00 12.64 3.04
CA ALA A 201 -8.83 12.06 2.39
C ALA A 201 -8.78 12.39 0.88
N LEU A 202 -9.92 12.38 0.18
CA LEU A 202 -10.04 12.83 -1.22
C LEU A 202 -9.55 14.27 -1.42
N GLY A 203 -9.72 15.15 -0.42
CA GLY A 203 -9.23 16.53 -0.48
C GLY A 203 -7.72 16.65 -0.69
N ASN A 204 -6.94 15.60 -0.40
CA ASN A 204 -5.49 15.57 -0.59
C ASN A 204 -5.05 15.01 -1.95
N LEU A 205 -5.98 14.57 -2.79
CA LEU A 205 -5.68 13.75 -3.96
C LEU A 205 -4.80 14.48 -5.00
N ASP A 206 -5.01 15.79 -5.20
CA ASP A 206 -4.17 16.61 -6.08
C ASP A 206 -2.72 16.72 -5.56
N SER A 207 -2.55 16.88 -4.25
CA SER A 207 -1.22 16.91 -3.64
C SER A 207 -0.52 15.56 -3.76
N VAL A 208 -1.25 14.47 -3.55
CA VAL A 208 -0.72 13.11 -3.73
C VAL A 208 -0.30 12.89 -5.18
N ARG A 209 -1.13 13.29 -6.15
CA ARG A 209 -0.79 13.23 -7.59
C ARG A 209 0.50 13.97 -7.89
N ALA A 210 0.60 15.21 -7.41
CA ALA A 210 1.76 16.07 -7.67
C ALA A 210 3.05 15.49 -7.08
N SER A 211 2.95 14.72 -5.99
CA SER A 211 4.10 14.07 -5.33
C SER A 211 4.58 12.79 -6.01
N ILE A 212 3.87 12.27 -7.02
CA ILE A 212 4.30 11.06 -7.74
C ILE A 212 5.50 11.43 -8.62
N PRO A 213 6.62 10.67 -8.54
CA PRO A 213 7.76 10.91 -9.40
C PRO A 213 7.39 10.93 -10.87
N SER A 214 7.85 11.97 -11.58
CA SER A 214 7.59 12.13 -13.02
C SER A 214 7.97 10.88 -13.83
N THR A 215 9.08 10.23 -13.46
CA THR A 215 9.59 9.01 -14.08
C THR A 215 8.68 7.79 -13.93
N TRP A 216 7.77 7.79 -12.95
CA TRP A 216 6.86 6.66 -12.74
C TRP A 216 5.71 6.63 -13.73
N TRP A 217 5.41 7.72 -14.43
CA TRP A 217 4.41 7.75 -15.49
C TRP A 217 4.87 7.06 -16.79
N HIS A 218 6.13 6.59 -16.84
CA HIS A 218 6.74 6.00 -18.02
C HIS A 218 7.36 4.63 -17.71
N ALA A 219 7.03 3.62 -18.52
CA ALA A 219 7.64 2.29 -18.46
C ALA A 219 8.99 2.25 -19.21
N GLY A 220 9.24 3.22 -20.10
CA GLY A 220 10.48 3.39 -20.84
C GLY A 220 10.48 4.72 -21.60
N PRO A 221 11.52 5.03 -22.37
CA PRO A 221 11.56 6.22 -23.22
C PRO A 221 10.34 6.27 -24.13
N ASP A 222 9.53 7.31 -24.02
CA ASP A 222 8.30 7.54 -24.78
C ASP A 222 7.22 6.43 -24.66
N VAL A 223 7.33 5.54 -23.66
CA VAL A 223 6.32 4.50 -23.37
C VAL A 223 5.60 4.84 -22.07
N PRO A 224 4.31 5.21 -22.11
CA PRO A 224 3.51 5.42 -20.90
C PRO A 224 3.43 4.15 -20.06
N ALA A 225 3.38 4.30 -18.74
CA ALA A 225 3.04 3.21 -17.84
C ALA A 225 1.56 2.79 -18.00
N ASP A 226 1.23 1.53 -17.72
CA ASP A 226 -0.16 1.04 -17.68
C ASP A 226 -0.90 1.50 -16.41
N VAL A 227 -1.12 2.81 -16.33
CA VAL A 227 -1.78 3.48 -15.25
C VAL A 227 -2.46 4.73 -15.79
N ASP A 228 -3.75 4.87 -15.49
CA ASP A 228 -4.50 6.07 -15.81
C ASP A 228 -4.95 6.73 -14.50
N TRP A 229 -4.57 8.00 -14.34
CA TRP A 229 -4.97 8.78 -13.18
C TRP A 229 -6.49 8.96 -13.11
N HIS A 230 -7.17 9.03 -14.25
CA HIS A 230 -8.62 9.13 -14.29
C HIS A 230 -9.29 7.87 -13.73
N GLU A 231 -8.76 6.68 -14.04
CA GLU A 231 -9.24 5.41 -13.44
C GLU A 231 -9.07 5.38 -11.93
N ILE A 232 -7.91 5.80 -11.41
CA ILE A 232 -7.65 5.89 -9.96
C ILE A 232 -8.64 6.86 -9.31
N SER A 233 -8.81 8.06 -9.89
CA SER A 233 -9.72 9.09 -9.35
C SER A 233 -11.16 8.61 -9.37
N ALA A 234 -11.63 8.04 -10.48
CA ALA A 234 -12.98 7.50 -10.61
C ALA A 234 -13.24 6.35 -9.62
N CYS A 235 -12.24 5.48 -9.38
CA CYS A 235 -12.33 4.42 -8.37
C CYS A 235 -12.57 5.00 -6.96
N LEU A 236 -11.85 6.07 -6.61
CA LEU A 236 -11.94 6.73 -5.30
C LEU A 236 -13.22 7.55 -5.15
N GLU A 237 -13.68 8.22 -6.20
CA GLU A 237 -14.91 9.01 -6.22
C GLU A 237 -16.17 8.18 -6.01
N ARG A 238 -16.10 6.85 -6.20
CA ARG A 238 -17.19 5.93 -5.83
C ARG A 238 -17.67 6.14 -4.40
N ALA A 239 -16.79 6.52 -3.46
CA ALA A 239 -17.16 6.78 -2.05
C ALA A 239 -18.23 7.87 -1.88
N LEU A 240 -18.44 8.72 -2.89
CA LEU A 240 -19.44 9.78 -2.91
C LEU A 240 -20.81 9.29 -3.42
N GLN A 241 -20.88 8.12 -4.04
CA GLN A 241 -22.10 7.54 -4.57
C GLN A 241 -22.91 6.86 -3.45
N GLU A 242 -24.23 6.73 -3.66
CA GLU A 242 -25.12 6.09 -2.68
C GLU A 242 -24.90 4.58 -2.62
N ASP A 243 -24.65 3.96 -3.77
CA ASP A 243 -24.49 2.52 -3.94
C ASP A 243 -23.14 1.97 -3.47
N PHE A 244 -22.19 2.85 -3.12
CA PHE A 244 -20.87 2.49 -2.62
C PHE A 244 -20.88 1.51 -1.44
N TRP A 245 -21.89 1.64 -0.58
CA TRP A 245 -22.03 0.86 0.64
C TRP A 245 -22.84 -0.42 0.44
N ASN A 246 -23.34 -0.68 -0.77
CA ASN A 246 -24.22 -1.81 -1.01
C ASN A 246 -23.44 -3.13 -0.99
N LEU A 247 -24.15 -4.19 -0.61
CA LEU A 247 -23.69 -5.56 -0.85
C LEU A 247 -23.76 -5.85 -2.36
N PRO A 248 -22.84 -6.67 -2.89
CA PRO A 248 -22.89 -7.15 -4.27
C PRO A 248 -24.11 -8.02 -4.56
#